data_AF-A0A534ITS4-F1
#
_entry.id   AF-A0A534ITS4-F1
#
_cell.length_a   1.000
_cell.length_b   1.000
_cell.length_c   1.000
_cell.angle_alpha   90.00
_cell.angle_beta   90.00
_cell.angle_gamma   90.00
#
_symmetry.space_group_name_H-M   'P 1'
#
loop_
_entity.id
_entity.type
_entity.pdbx_description
1 polymer ?
#
loop_
_entity_poly.entity_id
_entity_poly.type
_entity_poly.pdbx_seq_one_letter_code
_entity_poly.pdbx_strand_id
1 'polypeptide(L)'
;MFELPSVLDGPALLDKAFGRAAKATATGPDRVARARNLAAARVKVAGLAIESTLRGVVKGFPSLGRLPPFYRELVDLLVDEGQLKKHLGAADWAADRSATIARDYRRRIGRAEGKSIGELRQEAYGRLSSVVKQVAPDLDALIQARRALRKIPQIDPDVPTIVVAGYPNVGKSSFVRAVSTGRPKIADYPSERRRWRPARSRP
;
A
#
# COMPACT_ATOMS: atom_id res chain seq x y z
N MET A 1 2.26 -1.84 -18.44
CA MET A 1 1.37 -1.55 -17.29
C MET A 1 2.21 -1.35 -16.05
N PHE A 2 1.93 -0.39 -15.16
CA PHE A 2 2.52 -0.44 -13.83
C PHE A 2 1.99 -1.70 -13.13
N GLU A 3 2.84 -2.71 -12.95
CA GLU A 3 2.50 -3.91 -12.19
C GLU A 3 2.48 -3.58 -10.70
N LEU A 4 1.40 -2.94 -10.26
CA LEU A 4 1.29 -2.47 -8.88
C LEU A 4 0.83 -3.60 -7.96
N PRO A 5 1.59 -3.87 -6.88
CA PRO A 5 1.29 -4.94 -5.94
C PRO A 5 -0.05 -4.72 -5.25
N SER A 6 -0.68 -5.80 -4.80
CA SER A 6 -1.84 -5.65 -3.93
C SER A 6 -1.40 -5.17 -2.56
N VAL A 7 -1.93 -4.02 -2.13
CA VAL A 7 -1.72 -3.46 -0.80
C VAL A 7 -2.88 -3.92 0.09
N LEU A 8 -2.55 -4.49 1.25
CA LEU A 8 -3.53 -4.85 2.27
C LEU A 8 -3.73 -3.66 3.21
N ASP A 9 -4.94 -3.50 3.73
CA ASP A 9 -5.19 -2.60 4.86
C ASP A 9 -4.58 -3.18 6.15
N GLY A 10 -4.52 -2.35 7.20
CA GLY A 10 -3.95 -2.73 8.49
C GLY A 10 -4.58 -4.01 9.07
N PRO A 11 -5.92 -4.11 9.17
CA PRO A 11 -6.60 -5.32 9.68
C PRO A 11 -6.30 -6.57 8.85
N ALA A 12 -6.44 -6.53 7.52
CA ALA A 12 -6.20 -7.69 6.67
C ALA A 12 -4.72 -8.14 6.70
N LEU A 13 -3.79 -7.20 6.87
CA LEU A 13 -2.37 -7.53 7.09
C LEU A 13 -2.17 -8.32 8.39
N LEU A 14 -2.80 -7.90 9.48
CA LEU A 14 -2.74 -8.61 10.77
C LEU A 14 -3.40 -9.98 10.70
N ASP A 15 -4.57 -10.08 10.08
CA ASP A 15 -5.28 -11.35 9.91
C ASP A 15 -4.45 -12.35 9.10
N LYS A 16 -3.83 -11.91 8.00
CA LYS A 16 -2.91 -12.73 7.22
C LYS A 16 -1.70 -13.17 8.05
N ALA A 17 -1.10 -12.26 8.81
CA ALA A 17 0.10 -12.55 9.59
C ALA A 17 -0.19 -13.53 10.73
N PHE A 18 -1.23 -13.29 11.53
CA PHE A 18 -1.60 -14.14 12.65
C PHE A 18 -2.25 -15.44 12.19
N GLY A 19 -2.99 -15.45 11.08
CA GLY A 19 -3.50 -16.67 10.46
C GLY A 19 -2.38 -17.59 9.99
N ARG A 20 -1.29 -17.04 9.42
CA ARG A 20 -0.08 -17.82 9.10
C ARG A 20 0.64 -18.31 10.36
N ALA A 21 0.79 -17.45 11.36
CA ALA A 21 1.45 -17.81 12.61
C ALA A 21 0.70 -18.89 13.39
N ALA A 22 -0.65 -18.88 13.39
CA ALA A 22 -1.46 -19.88 14.08
C ALA A 22 -1.17 -21.32 13.60
N LYS A 23 -0.82 -21.48 12.32
CA LYS A 23 -0.48 -22.76 11.68
C LYS A 23 0.95 -23.24 11.97
N ALA A 24 1.79 -22.42 12.62
CA ALA A 24 3.14 -22.81 12.96
C ALA A 24 3.16 -23.97 13.96
N THR A 25 4.01 -24.96 13.70
CA THR A 25 4.24 -26.11 14.57
C THR A 25 5.69 -26.10 15.08
N ALA A 26 5.93 -26.73 16.21
CA ALA A 26 7.27 -26.86 16.77
C ALA A 26 7.41 -28.15 17.59
N THR A 27 8.61 -28.74 17.56
CA THR A 27 8.98 -29.90 18.36
C THR A 27 9.82 -29.48 19.57
N GLY A 28 9.94 -30.36 20.57
CA GLY A 28 10.75 -30.13 21.76
C GLY A 28 10.85 -31.41 22.61
N PRO A 29 11.98 -31.58 23.34
CA PRO A 29 12.24 -32.77 24.14
C PRO A 29 11.22 -32.96 25.27
N ASP A 30 10.79 -31.88 25.90
CA ASP A 30 9.75 -31.87 26.93
C ASP A 30 8.60 -30.92 26.56
N ARG A 31 7.55 -30.88 27.42
CA ARG A 31 6.35 -30.05 27.21
C ARG A 31 6.67 -28.54 27.25
N VAL A 32 7.61 -28.12 28.10
CA VAL A 32 7.98 -26.71 28.29
C VAL A 32 8.81 -26.22 27.09
N ALA A 33 9.82 -26.98 26.68
CA ALA A 33 10.64 -26.73 25.51
C ALA A 33 9.77 -26.69 24.24
N ARG A 34 8.79 -27.59 24.10
CA ARG A 34 7.84 -27.55 22.98
C ARG A 34 6.98 -26.29 23.00
N ALA A 35 6.45 -25.89 24.15
CA ALA A 35 5.66 -24.65 24.29
C ALA A 35 6.51 -23.40 23.97
N ARG A 36 7.76 -23.37 24.44
CA ARG A 36 8.74 -22.31 24.16
C ARG A 36 9.04 -22.20 22.66
N ASN A 37 9.38 -23.32 22.03
CA ASN A 37 9.70 -23.37 20.61
C ASN A 37 8.49 -22.98 19.76
N LEU A 38 7.28 -23.42 20.14
CA LEU A 38 6.04 -23.05 19.47
C LEU A 38 5.78 -21.53 19.58
N ALA A 39 5.91 -20.95 20.76
CA ALA A 39 5.74 -19.52 20.97
C ALA A 39 6.74 -18.70 20.14
N ALA A 40 8.02 -19.10 20.15
CA ALA A 40 9.06 -18.45 19.36
C ALA A 40 8.82 -18.59 17.84
N ALA A 41 8.37 -19.76 17.38
CA ALA A 41 8.02 -19.99 15.97
C ALA A 41 6.84 -19.11 15.54
N ARG A 42 5.79 -19.02 16.36
CA ARG A 42 4.63 -18.16 16.10
C ARG A 42 5.00 -16.69 15.96
N VAL A 43 5.80 -16.15 16.88
CA VAL A 43 6.31 -14.77 16.80
C VAL A 43 7.17 -14.57 15.55
N LYS A 44 8.03 -15.55 15.21
CA LYS A 44 8.86 -15.51 13.99
C LYS A 44 7.99 -15.40 12.74
N VAL A 45 7.00 -16.26 12.60
CA VAL A 45 6.14 -16.33 11.41
C VAL A 45 5.29 -15.07 11.29
N ALA A 46 4.73 -14.56 12.39
CA ALA A 46 3.96 -13.32 12.39
C ALA A 46 4.81 -12.13 11.91
N GLY A 47 6.01 -11.95 12.48
CA GLY A 47 6.94 -10.88 12.10
C GLY A 47 7.37 -10.97 10.64
N LEU A 48 7.75 -12.16 10.17
CA LEU A 48 8.12 -12.38 8.76
C LEU A 48 6.95 -12.12 7.80
N ALA A 49 5.72 -12.49 8.16
CA ALA A 49 4.56 -12.26 7.31
C ALA A 49 4.25 -10.77 7.14
N ILE A 50 4.41 -9.97 8.20
CA ILE A 50 4.27 -8.52 8.16
C ILE A 50 5.40 -7.92 7.31
N GLU A 51 6.66 -8.23 7.66
CA GLU A 51 7.84 -7.71 6.97
C GLU A 51 7.79 -8.00 5.47
N SER A 52 7.57 -9.26 5.08
CA SER A 52 7.54 -9.66 3.67
C SER A 52 6.41 -9.00 2.89
N THR A 53 5.25 -8.79 3.51
CA THR A 53 4.13 -8.13 2.85
C THR A 53 4.41 -6.64 2.64
N LEU A 54 4.90 -5.95 3.67
CA LEU A 54 5.23 -4.52 3.59
C LEU A 54 6.38 -4.25 2.61
N ARG A 55 7.47 -5.03 2.67
CA ARG A 55 8.56 -4.92 1.69
C ARG A 55 8.11 -5.23 0.26
N GLY A 56 7.18 -6.17 0.09
CA GLY A 56 6.57 -6.46 -1.20
C GLY A 56 5.81 -5.26 -1.77
N VAL A 57 5.09 -4.52 -0.91
CA VAL A 57 4.44 -3.27 -1.29
C VAL A 57 5.50 -2.25 -1.73
N VAL A 58 6.51 -1.98 -0.89
CA VAL A 58 7.55 -0.98 -1.18
C VAL A 58 8.27 -1.26 -2.51
N LYS A 59 8.68 -2.52 -2.73
CA LYS A 59 9.39 -2.93 -3.95
C LYS A 59 8.54 -2.89 -5.21
N GLY A 60 7.22 -3.07 -5.08
CA GLY A 60 6.33 -3.13 -6.24
C GLY A 60 5.84 -1.76 -6.72
N PHE A 61 6.06 -0.67 -5.97
CA PHE A 61 5.78 0.67 -6.48
C PHE A 61 6.89 1.13 -7.43
N PRO A 62 6.54 1.70 -8.61
CA PRO A 62 7.52 2.19 -9.57
C PRO A 62 8.30 3.38 -9.00
N SER A 63 9.59 3.47 -9.34
CA SER A 63 10.37 4.66 -9.07
C SER A 63 9.98 5.79 -10.03
N LEU A 64 9.23 6.78 -9.53
CA LEU A 64 8.69 7.88 -10.35
C LEU A 64 9.78 8.69 -11.06
N GLY A 65 10.94 8.87 -10.42
CA GLY A 65 12.08 9.60 -11.00
C GLY A 65 12.71 8.96 -12.25
N ARG A 66 12.37 7.71 -12.61
CA ARG A 66 12.86 7.03 -13.82
C ARG A 66 11.83 6.96 -14.95
N LEU A 67 10.65 7.56 -14.76
CA LEU A 67 9.61 7.55 -15.77
C LEU A 67 9.92 8.54 -16.91
N PRO A 68 9.52 8.22 -18.16
CA PRO A 68 9.57 9.16 -19.27
C PRO A 68 8.81 10.46 -18.92
N PRO A 69 9.20 11.62 -19.50
CA PRO A 69 8.64 12.93 -19.14
C PRO A 69 7.11 12.97 -19.14
N PHE A 70 6.48 12.47 -20.20
CA PHE A 70 5.02 12.42 -20.32
C PHE A 70 4.34 11.65 -19.18
N TYR A 71 4.85 10.46 -18.85
CA TYR A 71 4.30 9.65 -17.76
C TYR A 71 4.56 10.26 -16.40
N ARG A 72 5.69 10.94 -16.22
CA ARG A 72 6.01 11.67 -14.99
C ARG A 72 4.99 12.79 -14.76
N GLU A 73 4.71 13.60 -15.76
CA GLU A 73 3.71 14.68 -15.67
C GLU A 73 2.31 14.13 -15.35
N LEU A 74 1.91 13.03 -16.00
CA LEU A 74 0.63 12.37 -15.70
C LEU A 74 0.57 11.85 -14.26
N VAL A 75 1.67 11.29 -13.75
CA VAL A 75 1.73 10.82 -12.36
C VAL A 75 1.67 12.00 -11.39
N ASP A 76 2.42 13.07 -11.63
CA ASP A 76 2.47 14.26 -10.77
C ASP A 76 1.09 14.94 -10.66
N LEU A 77 0.26 14.87 -11.72
CA LEU A 77 -1.13 15.34 -11.70
C LEU A 77 -2.06 14.46 -10.84
N LEU A 78 -1.73 13.19 -10.64
CA LEU A 78 -2.59 12.20 -9.98
C LEU A 78 -2.16 11.91 -8.54
N VAL A 79 -0.86 11.96 -8.26
CA VAL A 79 -0.25 11.56 -7.00
C VAL A 79 0.91 12.50 -6.69
N ASP A 80 0.92 13.03 -5.46
CA ASP A 80 2.07 13.77 -4.94
C ASP A 80 3.24 12.81 -4.67
N GLU A 81 4.35 12.97 -5.41
CA GLU A 81 5.54 12.12 -5.28
C GLU A 81 6.12 12.14 -3.85
N GLY A 82 6.10 13.30 -3.19
CA GLY A 82 6.61 13.46 -1.84
C GLY A 82 5.79 12.68 -0.81
N GLN A 83 4.46 12.78 -0.88
CA GLN A 83 3.55 12.00 -0.03
C GLN A 83 3.68 10.51 -0.32
N LEU A 84 3.75 10.11 -1.59
CA LEU A 84 3.94 8.70 -1.95
C LEU A 84 5.21 8.13 -1.33
N LYS A 85 6.34 8.83 -1.46
CA LYS A 85 7.62 8.44 -0.84
C LYS A 85 7.51 8.35 0.68
N LYS A 86 6.82 9.30 1.32
CA LYS A 86 6.58 9.30 2.76
C LYS A 86 5.82 8.07 3.21
N HIS A 87 4.71 7.73 2.54
CA HIS A 87 3.91 6.55 2.87
C HIS A 87 4.67 5.23 2.63
N LEU A 88 5.45 5.16 1.53
CA LEU A 88 6.34 4.01 1.27
C LEU A 88 7.43 3.87 2.34
N GLY A 89 8.01 5.00 2.78
CA GLY A 89 8.98 5.03 3.87
C GLY A 89 8.39 4.57 5.21
N ALA A 90 7.15 4.95 5.52
CA ALA A 90 6.44 4.47 6.71
C ALA A 90 6.23 2.94 6.66
N ALA A 91 5.86 2.39 5.50
CA ALA A 91 5.73 0.95 5.31
C ALA A 91 7.07 0.20 5.46
N ASP A 92 8.17 0.73 4.94
CA ASP A 92 9.50 0.13 5.09
C ASP A 92 9.99 0.19 6.55
N TRP A 93 9.79 1.33 7.22
CA TRP A 93 10.04 1.46 8.66
C TRP A 93 9.27 0.42 9.49
N ALA A 94 7.98 0.22 9.19
CA ALA A 94 7.17 -0.77 9.87
C ALA A 94 7.69 -2.20 9.62
N ALA A 95 8.15 -2.51 8.41
CA ALA A 95 8.75 -3.80 8.09
C ALA A 95 10.00 -4.06 8.96
N ASP A 96 10.93 -3.10 9.02
CA ASP A 96 12.13 -3.17 9.84
C ASP A 96 11.81 -3.27 11.34
N ARG A 97 10.82 -2.51 11.79
CA ARG A 97 10.39 -2.50 13.19
C ARG A 97 9.77 -3.83 13.59
N SER A 98 8.91 -4.42 12.74
CA SER A 98 8.34 -5.74 12.96
C SER A 98 9.41 -6.84 13.01
N ALA A 99 10.40 -6.80 12.13
CA ALA A 99 11.53 -7.74 12.13
C ALA A 99 12.34 -7.65 13.43
N THR A 100 12.59 -6.42 13.90
CA THR A 100 13.32 -6.15 15.14
C THR A 100 12.56 -6.66 16.36
N ILE A 101 11.26 -6.36 16.47
CA ILE A 101 10.38 -6.85 17.54
C ILE A 101 10.37 -8.38 17.54
N ALA A 102 10.13 -9.01 16.39
CA ALA A 102 10.07 -10.47 16.32
C ALA A 102 11.40 -11.12 16.75
N ARG A 103 12.55 -10.53 16.37
CA ARG A 103 13.87 -11.02 16.77
C ARG A 103 14.08 -10.90 18.29
N ASP A 104 13.74 -9.75 18.88
CA ASP A 104 13.89 -9.50 20.31
C ASP A 104 13.03 -10.46 21.16
N TYR A 105 11.73 -10.54 20.87
CA TYR A 105 10.83 -11.41 21.62
C TYR A 105 11.18 -12.89 21.46
N ARG A 106 11.67 -13.33 20.30
CA ARG A 106 12.17 -14.71 20.14
C ARG A 106 13.35 -15.00 21.07
N ARG A 107 14.26 -14.04 21.26
CA ARG A 107 15.39 -14.18 22.20
C ARG A 107 14.91 -14.21 23.64
N ARG A 108 13.93 -13.39 24.01
CA ARG A 108 13.31 -13.38 25.34
C ARG A 108 12.57 -14.68 25.63
N ILE A 109 11.71 -15.12 24.70
CA ILE A 109 10.99 -16.40 24.79
C ILE A 109 11.97 -17.58 24.89
N GLY A 110 13.07 -17.56 24.14
CA GLY A 110 14.10 -18.60 24.18
C GLY A 110 14.70 -18.83 25.57
N ARG A 111 14.66 -17.83 26.46
CA ARG A 111 15.15 -17.91 27.85
C ARG A 111 14.03 -18.00 28.89
N ALA A 112 12.78 -18.02 28.45
CA ALA A 112 11.62 -17.95 29.32
C ALA A 112 11.19 -19.33 29.84
N GLU A 113 10.58 -19.33 31.02
CA GLU A 113 10.09 -20.54 31.70
C GLU A 113 8.67 -20.36 32.22
N GLY A 114 7.93 -21.47 32.31
CA GLY A 114 6.57 -21.49 32.84
C GLY A 114 5.61 -20.52 32.14
N LYS A 115 4.87 -19.75 32.94
CA LYS A 115 3.79 -18.85 32.47
C LYS A 115 4.31 -17.69 31.59
N SER A 116 5.55 -17.26 31.82
CA SER A 116 6.17 -16.12 31.11
C SER A 116 6.26 -16.32 29.58
N ILE A 117 6.30 -17.58 29.10
CA ILE A 117 6.32 -17.89 27.66
C ILE A 117 5.06 -17.36 26.96
N GLY A 118 3.90 -17.57 27.57
CA GLY A 118 2.62 -17.13 27.00
C GLY A 118 2.46 -15.62 27.01
N GLU A 119 2.87 -14.99 28.12
CA GLU A 119 2.84 -13.53 28.31
C GLU A 119 3.73 -12.82 27.29
N LEU A 120 4.98 -13.27 27.12
CA LEU A 120 5.92 -12.71 26.13
C LEU A 120 5.40 -12.85 24.70
N ARG A 121 4.72 -13.96 24.37
CA ARG A 121 4.10 -14.13 23.06
C ARG A 121 2.98 -13.12 22.85
N GLN A 122 2.13 -12.93 23.86
CA GLN A 122 1.00 -11.99 23.79
C GLN A 122 1.51 -10.54 23.69
N GLU A 123 2.54 -10.19 24.46
CA GLU A 123 3.21 -8.89 24.40
C GLU A 123 3.80 -8.63 23.00
N ALA A 124 4.46 -9.64 22.41
CA ALA A 124 5.00 -9.56 21.04
C ALA A 124 3.88 -9.27 20.02
N TYR A 125 2.76 -9.96 20.12
CA TYR A 125 1.62 -9.79 19.21
C TYR A 125 0.98 -8.41 19.36
N GLY A 126 0.86 -7.91 20.60
CA GLY A 126 0.40 -6.55 20.89
C GLY A 126 1.30 -5.50 20.25
N ARG A 127 2.62 -5.66 20.37
CA ARG A 127 3.58 -4.72 19.76
C ARG A 127 3.59 -4.78 18.23
N LEU A 128 3.51 -5.97 17.64
CA LEU A 128 3.36 -6.10 16.19
C LEU A 128 2.08 -5.44 15.70
N SER A 129 0.96 -5.64 16.42
CA SER A 129 -0.32 -5.00 16.11
C SER A 129 -0.25 -3.48 16.22
N SER A 130 0.43 -2.96 17.24
CA SER A 130 0.62 -1.53 17.43
C SER A 130 1.40 -0.90 16.27
N VAL A 131 2.47 -1.54 15.79
CA VAL A 131 3.23 -1.06 14.63
C VAL A 131 2.36 -1.02 13.38
N VAL A 132 1.59 -2.08 13.09
CA VAL A 132 0.72 -2.11 11.91
C VAL A 132 -0.39 -1.07 12.00
N LYS A 133 -1.00 -0.90 13.18
CA LYS A 133 -2.02 0.14 13.41
C LYS A 133 -1.47 1.54 13.21
N GLN A 134 -0.21 1.78 13.57
CA GLN A 134 0.44 3.08 13.38
C GLN A 134 0.59 3.46 11.91
N VAL A 135 0.87 2.48 11.03
CA VAL A 135 1.02 2.71 9.58
C VAL A 135 -0.24 2.41 8.77
N ALA A 136 -1.36 2.07 9.42
CA ALA A 136 -2.61 1.78 8.72
C ALA A 136 -3.07 2.94 7.81
N PRO A 137 -3.01 4.23 8.24
CA PRO A 137 -3.35 5.34 7.36
C PRO A 137 -2.45 5.45 6.13
N ASP A 138 -1.16 5.11 6.26
CA ASP A 138 -0.22 5.09 5.14
C ASP A 138 -0.55 3.96 4.16
N LEU A 139 -0.95 2.78 4.65
CA LEU A 139 -1.41 1.69 3.80
C LEU A 139 -2.68 2.06 3.01
N ASP A 140 -3.62 2.75 3.65
CA ASP A 140 -4.83 3.25 3.00
C ASP A 140 -4.50 4.28 1.91
N ALA A 141 -3.56 5.18 2.19
CA ALA A 141 -3.06 6.15 1.21
C ALA A 141 -2.40 5.45 0.01
N LEU A 142 -1.60 4.40 0.25
CA LEU A 142 -1.00 3.59 -0.83
C LEU A 142 -2.05 2.85 -1.66
N ILE A 143 -3.16 2.39 -1.05
CA ILE A 143 -4.29 1.81 -1.78
C ILE A 143 -4.91 2.86 -2.71
N GLN A 144 -5.09 4.10 -2.27
CA GLN A 144 -5.62 5.18 -3.12
C GLN A 144 -4.65 5.57 -4.23
N ALA A 145 -3.36 5.71 -3.91
CA ALA A 145 -2.33 6.00 -4.91
C ALA A 145 -2.30 4.92 -6.00
N ARG A 146 -2.39 3.64 -5.61
CA ARG A 146 -2.50 2.52 -6.56
C ARG A 146 -3.73 2.63 -7.45
N ARG A 147 -4.89 3.01 -6.90
CA ARG A 147 -6.13 3.21 -7.69
C ARG A 147 -5.99 4.38 -8.68
N ALA A 148 -5.30 5.45 -8.30
CA ALA A 148 -5.04 6.59 -9.18
C ALA A 148 -4.09 6.20 -10.32
N LEU A 149 -2.95 5.58 -10.01
CA LEU A 149 -1.95 5.16 -11.00
C LEU A 149 -2.49 4.14 -12.02
N ARG A 150 -3.46 3.32 -11.63
CA ARG A 150 -4.14 2.39 -12.55
C ARG A 150 -4.97 3.06 -13.64
N LYS A 151 -5.31 4.34 -13.49
CA LYS A 151 -6.07 5.10 -14.49
C LYS A 151 -5.21 5.66 -15.62
N ILE A 152 -3.88 5.63 -15.47
CA ILE A 152 -2.96 6.15 -16.46
C ILE A 152 -3.07 5.29 -17.74
N PRO A 153 -3.40 5.89 -18.90
CA PRO A 153 -3.48 5.16 -20.15
C PRO A 153 -2.08 4.70 -20.57
N GLN A 154 -2.00 3.54 -21.22
CA GLN A 154 -0.78 3.10 -21.86
C GLN A 154 -0.76 3.67 -23.27
N ILE A 155 0.21 4.55 -23.51
CA ILE A 155 0.53 5.11 -24.81
C ILE A 155 1.90 4.57 -25.20
N ASP A 156 1.94 3.89 -26.33
CA ASP A 156 3.19 3.44 -26.94
C ASP A 156 3.78 4.62 -27.74
N PRO A 157 4.95 5.17 -27.35
CA PRO A 157 5.55 6.30 -28.04
C PRO A 157 6.03 5.96 -29.46
N ASP A 158 6.24 4.67 -29.78
CA ASP A 158 6.70 4.24 -31.10
C ASP A 158 5.53 4.08 -32.09
N VAL A 159 4.29 4.14 -31.60
CA VAL A 159 3.08 4.08 -32.42
C VAL A 159 2.63 5.51 -32.78
N PRO A 160 2.41 5.81 -34.07
CA PRO A 160 1.87 7.10 -34.49
C PRO A 160 0.58 7.44 -33.74
N THR A 161 0.66 8.44 -32.87
CA THR A 161 -0.43 8.83 -31.98
C THR A 161 -0.99 10.18 -32.41
N ILE A 162 -2.29 10.23 -32.69
CA ILE A 162 -3.01 11.47 -33.03
C ILE A 162 -3.67 12.02 -31.76
N VAL A 163 -3.41 13.28 -31.43
CA VAL A 163 -4.06 13.99 -30.32
C VAL A 163 -5.19 14.87 -30.85
N VAL A 164 -6.41 14.66 -30.37
CA VAL A 164 -7.58 15.49 -30.72
C VAL A 164 -7.89 16.45 -29.56
N ALA A 165 -7.58 17.74 -29.73
CA ALA A 165 -7.75 18.79 -28.71
C ALA A 165 -8.70 19.91 -29.19
N GLY A 166 -9.28 20.67 -28.24
CA GLY A 166 -10.21 21.78 -28.53
C GLY A 166 -11.14 22.12 -27.36
N TYR A 167 -12.06 23.08 -27.51
CA TYR A 167 -12.99 23.51 -26.44
C TYR A 167 -13.98 22.42 -25.99
N PRO A 168 -14.44 22.40 -24.73
CA PRO A 168 -15.51 21.48 -24.30
C PRO A 168 -16.71 21.50 -25.27
N ASN A 169 -17.36 20.36 -25.47
CA ASN A 169 -18.56 20.21 -26.30
C ASN A 169 -18.46 20.51 -27.81
N VAL A 170 -17.26 20.70 -28.38
CA VAL A 170 -17.06 20.89 -29.84
C VAL A 170 -17.08 19.60 -30.68
N GLY A 171 -17.65 18.50 -30.15
CA GLY A 171 -17.80 17.25 -30.92
C GLY A 171 -16.56 16.35 -31.01
N LYS A 172 -15.48 16.62 -30.27
CA LYS A 172 -14.26 15.78 -30.26
C LYS A 172 -14.53 14.30 -29.96
N SER A 173 -15.36 14.03 -28.95
CA SER A 173 -15.71 12.65 -28.58
C SER A 173 -16.51 11.96 -29.69
N SER A 174 -17.33 12.72 -30.43
CA SER A 174 -18.07 12.22 -31.59
C SER A 174 -17.14 11.91 -32.76
N PHE A 175 -16.14 12.76 -33.01
CA PHE A 175 -15.09 12.49 -33.99
C PHE A 175 -14.33 11.21 -33.64
N VAL A 176 -13.77 11.10 -32.44
CA VAL A 176 -13.03 9.89 -32.00
C VAL A 176 -13.88 8.63 -32.13
N ARG A 177 -15.17 8.69 -31.80
CA ARG A 177 -16.10 7.54 -31.93
C ARG A 177 -16.41 7.17 -33.38
N ALA A 178 -16.32 8.12 -34.32
CA ALA A 178 -16.52 7.87 -35.74
C ALA A 178 -15.28 7.26 -36.41
N VAL A 179 -14.07 7.65 -35.98
CA VAL A 179 -12.80 7.19 -36.58
C VAL A 179 -12.11 6.06 -35.80
N SER A 180 -12.60 5.71 -34.59
CA SER A 180 -12.03 4.65 -33.75
C SER A 180 -13.09 3.67 -33.25
N THR A 181 -12.69 2.41 -33.06
CA THR A 181 -13.48 1.38 -32.35
C THR A 181 -13.59 1.65 -30.84
N GLY A 182 -12.80 2.59 -30.31
CA GLY A 182 -12.91 3.06 -28.94
C GLY A 182 -14.29 3.68 -28.68
N ARG A 183 -14.96 3.25 -27.61
CA ARG A 183 -16.21 3.86 -27.13
C ARG A 183 -15.88 4.82 -25.99
N PRO A 184 -15.48 6.09 -26.26
CA PRO A 184 -15.31 7.05 -25.20
C PRO A 184 -16.65 7.27 -24.49
N LYS A 185 -16.65 7.21 -23.16
CA LYS A 185 -17.81 7.62 -22.37
C LYS A 185 -18.00 9.12 -22.57
N ILE A 186 -19.04 9.50 -23.31
CA ILE A 186 -19.51 10.88 -23.38
C ILE A 186 -20.19 11.14 -22.04
N ALA A 187 -19.46 11.75 -21.11
CA ALA A 187 -20.07 12.25 -19.88
C ALA A 187 -20.65 13.62 -20.22
N ASP A 188 -21.97 13.72 -20.25
CA ASP A 188 -22.65 15.02 -20.21
C ASP A 188 -22.45 15.60 -18.80
N TYR A 189 -21.50 16.51 -18.63
CA TYR A 189 -21.43 17.35 -17.44
C TYR A 189 -20.86 18.72 -17.79
N PRO A 190 -21.50 19.82 -17.35
CA PRO A 190 -20.78 21.03 -17.02
C PRO A 190 -20.28 20.90 -15.58
N SER A 191 -18.97 20.72 -15.36
CA SER A 191 -18.39 21.02 -14.05
C SER A 191 -18.37 22.54 -13.89
N GLU A 192 -19.41 23.06 -13.24
CA GLU A 192 -19.49 24.46 -12.88
C GLU A 192 -18.26 24.87 -12.07
N ARG A 193 -17.47 25.75 -12.66
CA ARG A 193 -16.44 26.53 -11.99
C ARG A 193 -17.14 27.24 -10.83
N ARG A 194 -16.84 26.87 -9.57
CA ARG A 194 -17.32 27.61 -8.38
C ARG A 194 -17.08 29.10 -8.61
N ARG A 195 -18.18 29.83 -8.79
CA ARG A 195 -18.21 31.28 -9.02
C ARG A 195 -17.57 31.96 -7.80
N TRP A 196 -16.40 32.54 -7.98
CA TRP A 196 -15.82 33.47 -7.01
C TRP A 196 -16.79 34.65 -6.87
N ARG A 197 -17.42 34.81 -5.70
CA ARG A 197 -18.21 35.99 -5.36
C ARG A 197 -17.29 36.95 -4.60
N PRO A 198 -16.91 38.12 -5.15
CA PRO A 198 -16.34 39.17 -4.33
C PRO A 198 -17.42 39.67 -3.36
N ALA A 199 -17.06 39.77 -2.08
CA ALA A 199 -17.86 40.46 -1.09
C ALA A 199 -18.01 41.92 -1.52
N ARG A 200 -19.24 42.34 -1.82
CA ARG A 200 -19.57 43.76 -1.96
C ARG A 200 -19.70 44.32 -0.55
N SER A 201 -18.74 45.13 -0.13
CA SER A 201 -18.98 46.16 0.87
C SER A 201 -20.10 47.06 0.34
N ARG A 202 -21.18 47.19 1.13
CA ARG A 202 -22.19 48.23 0.93
C ARG A 202 -21.76 49.49 1.71
N PRO A 203 -22.12 50.68 1.22
CA PRO A 203 -21.71 51.96 1.78
C PRO A 203 -22.27 52.20 3.18
#